data_AF-A0A2D6R739-F1
#
_entry.id   AF-A0A2D6R739-F1
#
_cell.length_a   1.000
_cell.length_b   1.000
_cell.length_c   1.000
_cell.angle_alpha   90.00
_cell.angle_beta   90.00
_cell.angle_gamma   90.00
#
_symmetry.space_group_name_H-M   'P 1'
#
loop_
_entity.id
_entity.type
_entity.pdbx_description
1 polymer ?
#
loop_
_entity_poly.entity_id
_entity_poly.type
_entity_poly.pdbx_seq_one_letter_code
_entity_poly.pdbx_strand_id
1 'polypeptide(L)' 'MSLYKQIRNLWKKPKATMPELWRERLIQWRREPTTLVIRRPTRLDRARSIGYKAK' A
#
# COMPACT_ATOMS: atom_id res chain seq x y z
N MET A 1 -9.69 -14.58 -12.24
CA MET A 1 -8.59 -14.03 -11.41
C MET A 1 -9.03 -12.69 -10.84
N SER A 2 -9.24 -12.57 -9.53
CA SER A 2 -9.74 -11.32 -8.93
C SER A 2 -8.61 -10.29 -8.79
N LEU A 3 -8.89 -9.02 -9.12
CA LEU A 3 -7.99 -7.86 -9.02
C LEU A 3 -7.23 -7.82 -7.68
N TYR A 4 -7.90 -8.08 -6.56
CA TYR A 4 -7.29 -8.08 -5.24
C TYR A 4 -6.24 -9.19 -5.04
N LYS A 5 -6.40 -10.34 -5.72
CA LYS A 5 -5.42 -11.43 -5.69
C LYS A 5 -4.12 -11.03 -6.39
N GLN A 6 -4.22 -10.29 -7.51
CA GLN A 6 -3.06 -9.74 -8.20
C GLN A 6 -2.38 -8.69 -7.34
N ILE A 7 -3.13 -7.73 -6.80
CA ILE A 7 -2.60 -6.70 -5.88
C ILE A 7 -1.87 -7.37 -4.70
N ARG A 8 -2.49 -8.37 -4.06
CA ARG A 8 -1.86 -9.12 -2.95
C ARG A 8 -0.55 -9.77 -3.36
N ASN A 9 -0.46 -10.31 -4.58
CA ASN A 9 0.78 -10.91 -5.08
C ASN A 9 1.88 -9.86 -5.33
N LEU A 10 1.55 -8.69 -5.87
CA LEU A 10 2.50 -7.59 -6.05
C LEU A 10 3.11 -7.14 -4.71
N TRP A 11 2.29 -7.10 -3.65
CA TRP A 11 2.72 -6.72 -2.30
C TRP A 11 3.51 -7.82 -1.56
N LYS A 12 3.62 -9.05 -2.07
CA LYS A 12 4.45 -10.10 -1.44
C LYS A 12 5.95 -9.81 -1.59
N LYS A 13 6.36 -9.21 -2.72
CA LYS A 13 7.76 -8.86 -3.00
C LYS A 13 7.86 -7.44 -3.58
N PRO A 14 7.53 -6.39 -2.80
CA PRO A 14 7.43 -5.02 -3.31
C PRO A 14 8.75 -4.50 -3.90
N LYS A 15 9.90 -4.90 -3.32
CA LYS A 15 11.23 -4.55 -3.84
C LYS A 15 11.52 -5.09 -5.25
N ALA A 16 10.97 -6.25 -5.60
CA ALA A 16 11.22 -6.88 -6.90
C ALA A 16 10.15 -6.49 -7.93
N THR A 17 8.90 -6.33 -7.48
CA THR A 17 7.77 -6.13 -8.38
C THR A 17 7.47 -4.65 -8.65
N MET A 18 7.79 -3.76 -7.70
CA MET A 18 7.55 -2.32 -7.81
C MET A 18 8.70 -1.53 -7.15
N PRO A 19 9.96 -1.68 -7.62
CA PRO A 19 11.14 -1.10 -6.97
C PRO A 19 11.09 0.43 -6.88
N GLU A 20 10.67 1.09 -7.97
CA GLU A 20 10.63 2.55 -8.07
C GLU A 20 9.55 3.15 -7.16
N LEU A 21 8.30 2.70 -7.30
CA LEU A 21 7.18 3.11 -6.44
C LEU A 21 7.45 2.86 -4.95
N TRP A 22 8.11 1.74 -4.62
CA TRP A 22 8.49 1.45 -3.24
C TRP A 22 9.54 2.44 -2.72
N ARG A 23 10.56 2.74 -3.53
CA ARG A 23 11.62 3.70 -3.17
C ARG A 23 11.08 5.12 -3.02
N GLU A 24 10.24 5.58 -3.93
CA GLU A 24 9.61 6.90 -3.87
C GLU A 24 8.80 7.09 -2.59
N ARG A 25 7.95 6.11 -2.24
CA ARG A 25 7.17 6.15 -1.00
C ARG A 25 8.04 6.21 0.24
N LEU A 26 9.12 5.43 0.29
CA LEU A 26 10.05 5.46 1.42
C LEU A 26 10.75 6.82 1.55
N ILE A 27 11.13 7.45 0.43
CA ILE A 27 11.73 8.78 0.44
C ILE A 27 10.71 9.82 0.92
N GLN A 28 9.46 9.73 0.45
CA GLN A 28 8.38 10.60 0.89
C GLN A 28 8.11 10.47 2.40
N TRP A 29 7.94 9.24 2.90
CA TRP A 29 7.65 9.00 4.32
C TRP A 29 8.78 9.42 5.27
N ARG A 30 10.04 9.47 4.80
CA ARG A 30 11.15 10.02 5.60
C ARG A 30 11.06 11.53 5.82
N ARG A 31 10.32 12.25 4.97
CA ARG A 31 10.10 13.69 5.07
C ARG A 31 8.84 14.05 5.87
N GLU A 32 7.96 13.07 6.06
CA GLU A 32 6.70 13.22 6.78
C GLU A 32 6.91 13.15 8.31
N PRO A 33 5.97 13.69 9.11
CA PRO A 33 6.04 13.61 10.58
C PRO A 33 5.90 12.16 11.07
N THR A 34 6.31 11.91 12.32
CA THR A 34 6.30 10.58 12.96
C THR A 34 4.93 9.88 12.89
N THR A 35 3.83 10.63 12.88
CA THR A 35 2.48 10.09 12.71
C THR A 35 1.66 11.04 11.87
N LEU A 36 1.01 10.52 10.82
CA LEU A 36 0.19 11.29 9.89
C LEU A 36 -1.13 10.55 9.62
N VAL A 37 -2.23 11.30 9.58
CA VAL A 37 -3.56 10.78 9.26
C VAL A 37 -3.73 10.75 7.74
N ILE A 38 -3.93 9.56 7.16
CA ILE A 38 -4.19 9.38 5.73
C ILE A 38 -5.70 9.18 5.47
N ARG A 39 -6.24 9.85 4.44
CA ARG A 39 -7.67 9.75 4.08
C ARG A 39 -8.06 8.37 3.54
N ARG A 40 -7.15 7.68 2.86
CA ARG A 40 -7.39 6.37 2.25
C ARG A 40 -6.22 5.43 2.51
N PRO A 41 -6.48 4.10 2.61
CA PRO A 41 -5.42 3.15 2.88
C PRO A 41 -4.48 3.01 1.68
N THR A 42 -3.18 3.00 1.95
CA THR A 42 -2.13 2.76 0.93
C THR A 42 -2.25 1.37 0.30
N ARG A 43 -2.76 0.38 1.06
CA ARG A 43 -2.97 -1.00 0.61
C ARG A 43 -4.44 -1.42 0.71
N LEU A 44 -5.15 -1.28 -0.41
CA LEU A 44 -6.60 -1.52 -0.48
C LEU A 44 -7.00 -2.99 -0.29
N ASP A 45 -6.23 -3.93 -0.83
CA ASP A 45 -6.51 -5.38 -0.71
C ASP A 45 -6.52 -5.82 0.76
N ARG A 46 -5.50 -5.40 1.53
CA ARG A 46 -5.43 -5.72 2.95
C ARG A 46 -6.48 -4.99 3.75
N ALA A 47 -6.66 -3.69 3.50
CA ALA A 47 -7.67 -2.91 4.19
C ALA A 47 -9.04 -3.58 4.07
N ARG A 48 -9.46 -3.98 2.87
CA ARG A 48 -10.74 -4.69 2.67
C ARG A 48 -10.79 -6.03 3.38
N SER A 49 -9.70 -6.80 3.43
CA SER A 49 -9.66 -8.07 4.17
C SER A 49 -9.81 -7.91 5.69
N ILE A 50 -9.47 -6.74 6.23
CA ILE A 50 -9.64 -6.40 7.65
C ILE A 50 -11.03 -5.78 7.92
N GLY A 51 -11.84 -5.56 6.87
CA GLY A 51 -13.18 -5.00 6.99
C GLY A 51 -13.29 -3.50 6.68
N TYR A 52 -12.25 -2.87 6.15
CA TYR A 52 -12.34 -1.50 5.65
C TYR A 52 -13.39 -1.39 4.54
N LYS A 53 -14.36 -0.49 4.73
CA LYS A 53 -15.35 -0.10 3.73
C LYS A 53 -15.17 1.40 3.49
N ALA A 54 -14.95 1.78 2.24
CA ALA A 54 -14.98 3.19 1.86
C ALA A 54 -16.45 3.64 1.92
N LYS A 55 -16.78 4.42 2.94
CA LYS A 55 -18.06 5.11 3.11
C LYS A 55 -17.79 6.61 3.10
#